data_AF-A0A0F3GU42-F1
#
_entry.id   AF-A0A0F3GU42-F1
#
_cell.length_a   1.000
_cell.length_b   1.000
_cell.length_c   1.000
_cell.angle_alpha   90.00
_cell.angle_beta   90.00
_cell.angle_gamma   90.00
#
_symmetry.space_group_name_H-M   'P 1'
#
loop_
_entity.id
_entity.type
_entity.pdbx_description
1 polymer ?
#
loop_
_entity_poly.entity_id
_entity_poly.type
_entity_poly.pdbx_seq_one_letter_code
_entity_poly.pdbx_strand_id
1 'polypeptide(L)'
;MAVPEARKRFRMFTFSHLKFEIYRVEQERISFDEGHVQWYISSPVNEFLMKIAQRTAKLDTLLLAGARFEIDRVELVKEVHFSSEMSFTAISPITVTTNTNKRNPNPHYLRHTEIGFAEAVRDNLIKKHMIIYNTNPKDDTLSFTFDQEYVRKR
;
A
#
# COMPACT_ATOMS: atom_id res chain seq x y z
N MET A 1 -18.86 26.25 16.61
CA MET A 1 -19.48 24.99 16.12
C MET A 1 -18.40 24.18 15.44
N ALA A 2 -18.08 23.00 15.96
CA ALA A 2 -17.11 22.10 15.34
C ALA A 2 -17.74 21.46 14.09
N VAL A 3 -17.03 21.51 12.96
CA VAL A 3 -17.40 20.78 11.75
C VAL A 3 -17.37 19.28 12.09
N PRO A 4 -18.40 18.49 11.77
CA PRO A 4 -18.36 17.05 12.00
C PRO A 4 -17.20 16.47 11.18
N GLU A 5 -16.20 15.88 11.85
CA GLU A 5 -15.17 15.10 11.17
C GLU A 5 -15.89 14.00 10.37
N ALA A 6 -15.87 14.11 9.04
CA ALA A 6 -16.31 13.04 8.17
C ALA A 6 -15.58 11.77 8.59
N ARG A 7 -16.31 10.80 9.12
CA ARG A 7 -15.78 9.54 9.69
C ARG A 7 -14.90 8.89 8.63
N LYS A 8 -13.58 9.04 8.75
CA LYS A 8 -12.61 8.57 7.74
C LYS A 8 -12.74 7.05 7.63
N ARG A 9 -13.43 6.57 6.60
CA ARG A 9 -13.66 5.14 6.39
C ARG A 9 -12.39 4.55 5.78
N PHE A 10 -11.66 3.78 6.58
CA PHE A 10 -10.51 3.03 6.08
C PHE A 10 -10.99 2.05 5.00
N ARG A 11 -10.32 2.09 3.84
CA ARG A 11 -10.42 1.03 2.84
C ARG A 11 -9.37 -0.01 3.23
N MET A 12 -9.81 -1.18 3.68
CA MET A 12 -8.93 -2.25 4.17
C MET A 12 -8.34 -3.04 3.00
N PHE A 13 -7.62 -2.38 2.10
CA PHE A 13 -6.85 -3.03 1.04
C PHE A 13 -5.71 -2.11 0.57
N THR A 14 -4.73 -2.69 -0.09
CA THR A 14 -3.62 -2.01 -0.76
C THR A 14 -3.31 -2.70 -2.09
N PHE A 15 -2.60 -2.02 -2.97
CA PHE A 15 -2.11 -2.57 -4.23
C PHE A 15 -0.72 -2.02 -4.55
N SER A 16 0.08 -2.80 -5.28
CA SER A 16 1.43 -2.41 -5.70
C SER A 16 1.40 -1.45 -6.89
N HIS A 17 2.55 -0.87 -7.21
CA HIS A 17 2.79 -0.43 -8.60
C HIS A 17 2.73 -1.63 -9.56
N LEU A 18 2.48 -1.34 -10.83
CA LEU A 18 2.69 -2.32 -11.90
C LEU A 18 4.19 -2.64 -11.96
N LYS A 19 4.52 -3.91 -11.83
CA LYS A 19 5.89 -4.39 -11.92
C LYS A 19 6.11 -4.95 -13.31
N PHE A 20 6.91 -4.23 -14.08
CA PHE A 20 7.34 -4.62 -15.41
C PHE A 20 8.70 -5.31 -15.33
N GLU A 21 8.91 -6.34 -16.15
CA GLU A 21 10.23 -6.97 -16.29
C GLU A 21 11.20 -6.06 -17.05
N ILE A 22 10.71 -5.49 -18.17
CA ILE A 22 11.46 -4.58 -19.03
C ILE A 22 10.54 -3.41 -19.36
N TYR A 23 11.01 -2.18 -19.13
CA TYR A 23 10.28 -0.97 -19.44
C TYR A 23 11.22 0.20 -19.67
N ARG A 24 10.71 1.24 -20.33
CA ARG A 24 11.37 2.53 -20.50
C ARG A 24 10.51 3.62 -19.87
N VAL A 25 11.16 4.64 -19.32
CA VAL A 25 10.49 5.83 -18.80
C VAL A 25 10.73 6.94 -19.81
N GLU A 26 9.66 7.39 -20.45
CA GLU A 26 9.67 8.42 -21.48
C GLU A 26 8.83 9.60 -20.98
N GLN A 27 9.49 10.66 -20.51
CA GLN A 27 8.85 11.83 -19.91
C GLN A 27 7.91 11.45 -18.75
N GLU A 28 6.59 11.55 -18.97
CA GLU A 28 5.54 11.27 -17.98
C GLU A 28 4.90 9.89 -18.19
N ARG A 29 5.49 9.03 -19.04
CA ARG A 29 4.93 7.72 -19.41
C ARG A 29 5.92 6.60 -19.16
N ILE A 30 5.35 5.44 -18.87
CA ILE A 30 6.06 4.17 -18.87
C ILE A 30 5.66 3.45 -20.16
N SER A 31 6.64 3.19 -21.02
CA SER A 31 6.50 2.36 -22.21
C SER A 31 7.08 0.98 -21.94
N PHE A 32 6.42 -0.06 -22.43
CA PHE A 32 6.86 -1.45 -22.36
C PHE A 32 6.44 -2.11 -23.67
N ASP A 33 7.30 -2.97 -24.22
CA ASP A 33 7.07 -3.59 -25.53
C ASP A 33 6.28 -4.89 -25.36
N GLU A 34 6.98 -5.95 -24.94
CA GLU A 34 6.41 -7.27 -24.69
C GLU A 34 6.84 -7.76 -23.30
N GLY A 35 6.00 -8.59 -22.67
CA GLY A 35 6.32 -9.22 -21.40
C GLY A 35 5.16 -9.25 -20.42
N HIS A 36 5.40 -9.92 -19.29
CA HIS A 36 4.40 -10.01 -18.22
C HIS A 36 4.50 -8.82 -17.28
N VAL A 37 3.32 -8.30 -16.90
CA VAL A 37 3.20 -7.25 -15.88
C VAL A 37 2.56 -7.85 -14.65
N GLN A 38 3.24 -7.74 -13.52
CA GLN A 38 2.71 -8.23 -12.25
C GLN A 38 2.04 -7.10 -11.48
N TRP A 39 0.85 -7.39 -10.94
CA TRP A 39 0.11 -6.47 -10.09
C TRP A 39 -0.37 -7.19 -8.82
N TYR A 40 0.07 -6.70 -7.66
CA TYR A 40 -0.24 -7.31 -6.38
C TYR A 40 -1.37 -6.54 -5.70
N ILE A 41 -2.37 -7.26 -5.19
CA ILE A 41 -3.45 -6.71 -4.38
C ILE A 41 -3.46 -7.48 -3.05
N SER A 42 -3.54 -6.76 -1.93
CA SER A 42 -3.57 -7.35 -0.60
C SER A 42 -4.63 -6.69 0.28
N SER A 43 -5.22 -7.46 1.18
CA SER A 43 -6.24 -7.01 2.12
C SER A 43 -6.34 -8.00 3.28
N PRO A 44 -6.56 -7.53 4.52
CA PRO A 44 -6.88 -8.39 5.65
C PRO A 44 -8.31 -8.95 5.60
N VAL A 45 -9.13 -8.56 4.60
CA VAL A 45 -10.52 -9.02 4.43
C VAL A 45 -10.54 -10.09 3.34
N ASN A 46 -10.39 -11.36 3.71
CA ASN A 46 -10.27 -12.47 2.76
C ASN A 46 -11.43 -12.56 1.76
N GLU A 47 -12.66 -12.31 2.19
CA GLU A 47 -13.82 -12.30 1.30
C GLU A 47 -13.68 -11.26 0.17
N PHE A 48 -13.11 -10.09 0.48
CA PHE A 48 -12.85 -9.04 -0.51
C PHE A 48 -11.79 -9.49 -1.54
N LEU A 49 -10.69 -10.08 -1.09
CA LEU A 49 -9.67 -10.63 -2.00
C LEU A 49 -10.23 -11.73 -2.90
N MET A 50 -10.96 -12.68 -2.32
CA MET A 50 -11.54 -13.79 -3.08
C MET A 50 -12.53 -13.30 -4.14
N LYS A 51 -13.37 -12.31 -3.82
CA LYS A 51 -14.28 -11.70 -4.79
C LYS A 51 -13.55 -10.98 -5.92
N ILE A 52 -12.45 -10.29 -5.63
CA ILE A 52 -11.63 -9.66 -6.67
C ILE A 52 -10.99 -10.74 -7.53
N ALA A 53 -10.31 -11.71 -6.94
CA ALA A 53 -9.63 -12.78 -7.67
C ALA A 53 -10.58 -13.53 -8.61
N GLN A 54 -11.76 -13.94 -8.11
CA GLN A 54 -12.77 -14.65 -8.90
C GLN A 54 -13.36 -13.80 -10.03
N ARG A 55 -13.53 -12.49 -9.83
CA ARG A 55 -14.02 -11.60 -10.88
C ARG A 55 -12.96 -11.36 -11.93
N THR A 56 -11.74 -11.05 -11.52
CA THR A 56 -10.60 -10.83 -12.40
C THR A 56 -10.29 -12.06 -13.25
N ALA A 57 -10.36 -13.27 -12.67
CA ALA A 57 -10.13 -14.52 -13.39
C ALA A 57 -11.19 -14.85 -14.46
N LYS A 58 -12.33 -14.15 -14.46
CA LYS A 58 -13.39 -14.30 -15.48
C LYS A 58 -13.32 -13.24 -16.58
N LEU A 59 -12.39 -12.30 -16.47
CA LEU A 59 -12.18 -11.28 -17.48
C LEU A 59 -11.07 -11.73 -18.42
N ASP A 60 -11.24 -11.49 -19.71
CA ASP A 60 -10.15 -11.72 -20.68
C ASP A 60 -9.12 -10.60 -20.59
N THR A 61 -9.60 -9.37 -20.34
CA THR A 61 -8.76 -8.17 -20.33
C THR A 61 -9.09 -7.23 -19.18
N LEU A 62 -8.10 -6.46 -18.77
CA LEU A 62 -8.20 -5.41 -17.76
C LEU A 62 -7.73 -4.08 -18.34
N LEU A 63 -8.49 -3.01 -18.11
CA LEU A 63 -8.08 -1.66 -18.45
C LEU A 63 -7.40 -1.01 -17.23
N LEU A 64 -6.11 -0.74 -17.32
CA LEU A 64 -5.33 -0.07 -16.27
C LEU A 64 -4.57 1.11 -16.86
N ALA A 65 -4.70 2.30 -16.24
CA ALA A 65 -4.03 3.53 -16.67
C ALA A 65 -4.20 3.85 -18.18
N GLY A 66 -5.34 3.47 -18.77
CA GLY A 66 -5.63 3.67 -20.19
C GLY A 66 -5.05 2.60 -21.13
N ALA A 67 -4.29 1.63 -20.62
CA ALA A 67 -3.77 0.50 -21.38
C ALA A 67 -4.60 -0.77 -21.09
N ARG A 68 -4.80 -1.58 -22.14
CA ARG A 68 -5.49 -2.88 -22.04
C ARG A 68 -4.47 -3.98 -21.84
N PHE A 69 -4.64 -4.76 -20.79
CA PHE A 69 -3.82 -5.91 -20.46
C PHE A 69 -4.65 -7.17 -20.63
N GLU A 70 -4.07 -8.18 -21.26
CA GLU A 70 -4.63 -9.54 -21.23
C GLU A 70 -4.31 -10.18 -19.88
N ILE A 71 -5.29 -10.88 -19.32
CA ILE A 71 -5.13 -11.54 -18.03
C ILE A 71 -4.57 -12.94 -18.28
N ASP A 72 -3.26 -13.07 -18.09
CA ASP A 72 -2.57 -14.36 -18.18
C ASP A 72 -3.02 -15.32 -17.06
N ARG A 73 -2.94 -14.87 -15.80
CA ARG A 73 -3.43 -15.64 -14.64
C ARG A 73 -3.68 -14.78 -13.42
N VAL A 74 -4.46 -15.34 -12.49
CA VAL A 74 -4.69 -14.80 -11.16
C VAL A 74 -4.25 -15.83 -10.14
N GLU A 75 -3.24 -15.49 -9.33
CA GLU A 75 -2.64 -16.38 -8.35
C GLU A 75 -2.83 -15.88 -6.92
N LEU A 76 -3.01 -16.81 -5.99
CA LEU A 76 -2.92 -16.51 -4.56
C LEU A 76 -1.47 -16.71 -4.12
N VAL A 77 -0.87 -15.65 -3.59
CA VAL A 77 0.48 -15.69 -3.03
C VAL A 77 0.43 -16.32 -1.65
N LYS A 78 1.38 -17.21 -1.35
CA LYS A 78 1.50 -17.86 -0.04
C LYS A 78 1.69 -16.83 1.07
N GLU A 79 0.94 -16.99 2.16
CA GLU A 79 1.15 -16.17 3.35
C GLU A 79 2.55 -16.40 3.94
N VAL A 80 3.16 -15.31 4.39
CA VAL A 80 4.46 -15.31 5.05
C VAL A 80 4.24 -15.50 6.54
N HIS A 81 5.07 -16.31 7.19
CA HIS A 81 5.08 -16.41 8.64
C HIS A 81 5.82 -15.19 9.22
N PHE A 82 5.10 -14.40 10.01
CA PHE A 82 5.69 -13.23 10.66
C PHE A 82 6.57 -13.64 11.85
N SER A 83 7.73 -12.99 11.96
CA SER A 83 8.61 -13.01 13.14
C SER A 83 8.61 -11.63 13.81
N SER A 84 9.23 -11.53 14.99
CA SER A 84 9.38 -10.25 15.71
C SER A 84 10.22 -9.22 14.96
N GLU A 85 11.11 -9.67 14.08
CA GLU A 85 11.96 -8.84 13.24
C GLU A 85 11.96 -9.41 11.81
N MET A 86 11.77 -8.52 10.83
CA MET A 86 11.74 -8.86 9.40
C MET A 86 12.19 -7.67 8.57
N SER A 87 12.73 -7.95 7.38
CA SER A 87 12.99 -6.93 6.36
C SER A 87 11.84 -6.87 5.37
N PHE A 88 11.38 -5.66 5.06
CA PHE A 88 10.30 -5.43 4.10
C PHE A 88 10.77 -4.53 2.96
N THR A 89 10.30 -4.80 1.75
CA THR A 89 10.46 -3.90 0.61
C THR A 89 9.09 -3.31 0.24
N ALA A 90 9.01 -1.99 0.19
CA ALA A 90 7.81 -1.29 -0.23
C ALA A 90 7.63 -1.40 -1.76
N ILE A 91 6.66 -2.21 -2.21
CA ILE A 91 6.29 -2.36 -3.64
C ILE A 91 5.30 -1.27 -4.13
N SER A 92 4.92 -0.38 -3.23
CA SER A 92 4.24 0.89 -3.45
C SER A 92 4.69 1.88 -2.37
N PRO A 93 4.72 3.21 -2.61
CA PRO A 93 5.15 4.18 -1.62
C PRO A 93 4.37 4.11 -0.31
N ILE A 94 5.07 4.25 0.82
CA ILE A 94 4.43 4.42 2.13
C ILE A 94 4.08 5.90 2.29
N THR A 95 2.80 6.22 2.35
CA THR A 95 2.32 7.60 2.46
C THR A 95 1.74 7.84 3.85
N VAL A 96 2.29 8.84 4.53
CA VAL A 96 1.84 9.25 5.87
C VAL A 96 1.62 10.76 5.86
N THR A 97 0.50 11.18 6.45
CA THR A 97 0.19 12.60 6.60
C THR A 97 -0.10 12.95 8.05
N THR A 98 0.22 14.19 8.40
CA THR A 98 -0.12 14.78 9.69
C THR A 98 -0.84 16.11 9.47
N ASN A 99 -1.84 16.38 10.31
CA ASN A 99 -2.52 17.68 10.37
C ASN A 99 -1.83 18.53 11.44
N THR A 100 -0.65 19.04 11.13
CA THR A 100 0.16 19.83 12.06
C THR A 100 -0.39 21.23 12.34
N ASN A 101 -1.38 21.70 11.58
CA ASN A 101 -1.81 23.09 11.70
C ASN A 101 -3.34 23.28 11.56
N LYS A 102 -4.01 23.69 12.63
CA LYS A 102 -5.45 24.05 12.60
C LYS A 102 -5.74 25.25 11.67
N ARG A 103 -4.71 26.00 11.23
CA ARG A 103 -4.83 27.15 10.31
C ARG A 103 -4.59 26.81 8.84
N ASN A 104 -3.98 25.67 8.53
CA ASN A 104 -3.78 25.23 7.14
C ASN A 104 -4.59 23.95 6.90
N PRO A 105 -5.60 23.98 6.01
CA PRO A 105 -6.42 22.79 5.75
C PRO A 105 -5.66 21.68 5.02
N ASN A 106 -4.46 21.95 4.48
CA ASN A 106 -3.71 20.98 3.71
C ASN A 106 -2.91 20.03 4.63
N PRO A 107 -3.04 18.71 4.46
CA PRO A 107 -2.26 17.74 5.21
C PRO A 107 -0.78 17.84 4.84
N HIS A 108 0.11 17.81 5.85
CA HIS A 108 1.56 17.73 5.63
C HIS A 108 1.95 16.28 5.39
N TYR A 109 2.62 15.99 4.27
CA TYR A 109 3.12 14.65 3.94
C TYR A 109 4.50 14.45 4.57
N LEU A 110 4.60 13.50 5.49
CA LEU A 110 5.85 13.21 6.20
C LEU A 110 6.80 12.43 5.29
N ARG A 111 8.03 12.91 5.18
CA ARG A 111 9.17 12.19 4.62
C ARG A 111 9.68 11.17 5.61
N HIS A 112 10.29 10.11 5.10
CA HIS A 112 10.85 9.03 5.91
C HIS A 112 11.98 9.48 6.86
N THR A 113 12.60 10.64 6.60
CA THR A 113 13.64 11.25 7.43
C THR A 113 13.08 12.19 8.51
N GLU A 114 11.80 12.53 8.46
CA GLU A 114 11.19 13.44 9.43
C GLU A 114 10.88 12.72 10.74
N ILE A 115 11.12 13.42 11.85
CA ILE A 115 10.76 12.94 13.19
C ILE A 115 9.25 12.71 13.24
N GLY A 116 8.84 11.58 13.81
CA GLY A 116 7.43 11.19 13.94
C GLY A 116 6.87 10.40 12.75
N PHE A 117 7.65 10.16 11.68
CA PHE A 117 7.21 9.25 10.60
C PHE A 117 6.86 7.85 11.14
N ALA A 118 7.75 7.25 11.93
CA ALA A 118 7.54 5.92 12.49
C ALA A 118 6.32 5.86 13.42
N GLU A 119 6.18 6.85 14.32
CA GLU A 119 5.01 6.96 15.20
C GLU A 119 3.71 7.12 14.41
N ALA A 120 3.70 7.95 13.37
CA ALA A 120 2.52 8.13 12.55
C ALA A 120 2.14 6.86 11.75
N VAL A 121 3.13 6.04 11.33
CA VAL A 121 2.88 4.69 10.78
C VAL A 121 2.28 3.78 11.85
N ARG A 122 2.90 3.71 13.04
CA ARG A 122 2.46 2.90 14.18
C ARG A 122 1.01 3.22 14.57
N ASP A 123 0.68 4.49 14.77
CA ASP A 123 -0.67 4.96 15.07
C ASP A 123 -1.69 4.56 14.00
N ASN A 124 -1.29 4.61 12.72
CA ASN A 124 -2.14 4.21 11.62
C ASN A 124 -2.44 2.70 11.65
N LEU A 125 -1.44 1.88 11.96
CA LEU A 125 -1.56 0.43 12.07
C LEU A 125 -2.42 0.03 13.28
N ILE A 126 -2.25 0.67 14.44
CA ILE A 126 -3.09 0.45 15.63
C ILE A 126 -4.56 0.77 15.31
N LYS A 127 -4.84 1.91 14.66
CA LYS A 127 -6.20 2.28 14.23
C LYS A 127 -6.80 1.25 13.27
N LYS A 128 -6.02 0.75 12.31
CA LYS A 128 -6.46 -0.31 11.39
C LYS A 128 -6.73 -1.62 12.13
N HIS A 129 -5.85 -2.03 13.05
CA HIS A 129 -6.03 -3.23 13.87
C HIS A 129 -7.34 -3.17 14.66
N MET A 130 -7.62 -2.06 15.33
CA MET A 130 -8.87 -1.88 16.08
C MET A 130 -10.10 -2.01 15.18
N ILE A 131 -10.06 -1.52 13.94
CA ILE A 131 -11.21 -1.65 13.02
C ILE A 131 -11.39 -3.10 12.55
N ILE A 132 -10.29 -3.84 12.34
CA ILE A 132 -10.34 -5.21 11.83
C ILE A 132 -10.76 -6.20 12.93
N TYR A 133 -10.17 -6.08 14.12
CA TYR A 133 -10.30 -7.06 15.19
C TYR A 133 -11.21 -6.60 16.35
N ASN A 134 -11.68 -5.34 16.31
CA ASN A 134 -12.50 -4.72 17.35
C ASN A 134 -11.85 -4.77 18.75
N THR A 135 -10.52 -4.78 18.79
CA THR A 135 -9.71 -4.79 20.02
C THR A 135 -8.37 -4.09 19.80
N ASN A 136 -7.76 -3.63 20.88
CA ASN A 136 -6.37 -3.18 20.86
C ASN A 136 -5.43 -4.35 20.56
N PRO A 137 -4.30 -4.11 19.87
CA PRO A 137 -3.26 -5.12 19.74
C PRO A 137 -2.68 -5.45 21.12
N LYS A 138 -2.21 -6.69 21.29
CA LYS A 138 -1.57 -7.14 22.55
C LYS A 138 -0.24 -6.44 22.79
N ASP A 139 0.48 -6.19 21.71
CA ASP A 139 1.73 -5.45 21.66
C ASP A 139 1.58 -4.40 20.56
N ASP A 140 1.74 -3.14 20.93
CA ASP A 140 1.63 -2.01 20.02
C ASP A 140 3.01 -1.44 19.64
N THR A 141 4.10 -2.06 20.11
CA THR A 141 5.45 -1.61 19.80
C THR A 141 5.78 -1.82 18.32
N LEU A 142 6.36 -0.80 17.70
CA LEU A 142 6.85 -0.86 16.33
C LEU A 142 8.07 0.05 16.20
N SER A 143 9.20 -0.55 15.85
CA SER A 143 10.42 0.16 15.50
C SER A 143 10.89 -0.35 14.14
N PHE A 144 11.30 0.57 13.26
CA PHE A 144 11.87 0.22 11.98
C PHE A 144 12.81 1.32 11.50
N THR A 145 13.78 0.93 10.70
CA THR A 145 14.71 1.82 10.03
C THR A 145 14.68 1.56 8.53
N PHE A 146 14.90 2.60 7.75
CA PHE A 146 15.10 2.44 6.31
C PHE A 146 16.53 1.96 6.04
N ASP A 147 16.64 0.93 5.20
CA ASP A 147 17.93 0.45 4.71
C ASP A 147 18.65 1.59 3.96
N GLN A 148 19.77 2.03 4.53
CA GLN A 148 20.54 3.16 4.01
C GLN A 148 21.24 2.83 2.69
N GLU A 149 21.63 1.57 2.48
CA GLU A 149 22.22 1.14 1.23
C GLU A 149 21.18 1.13 0.11
N TYR A 150 19.94 0.73 0.42
CA TYR A 150 18.83 0.83 -0.53
C TYR A 150 18.49 2.28 -0.89
N VAL A 151 18.41 3.17 0.12
CA VAL A 151 18.08 4.59 -0.09
C VAL A 151 19.14 5.31 -0.92
N ARG A 152 20.42 4.97 -0.77
CA ARG A 152 21.54 5.60 -1.52
C ARG A 152 21.64 5.17 -2.99
N LYS A 153 21.12 4.00 -3.36
CA LYS A 153 21.21 3.45 -4.72
C LYS A 153 20.21 4.04 -5.71
N ARG A 154 19.32 4.94 -5.27
CA ARG A 154 18.28 5.58 -6.08
C ARG A 154 18.56 7.05 -6.33
#